data_AF-Q4T155-F1
#
_entry.id   AF-Q4T155-F1
#
_cell.length_a   1.000
_cell.length_b   1.000
_cell.length_c   1.000
_cell.angle_alpha   90.00
_cell.angle_beta   90.00
_cell.angle_gamma   90.00
#
_symmetry.space_group_name_H-M   'P 1'
#
loop_
_entity.id
_entity.type
_entity.pdbx_description
1 polymer ?
#
loop_
_entity_poly.entity_id
_entity_poly.type
_entity_poly.pdbx_seq_one_letter_code
_entity_poly.pdbx_strand_id
1 'polypeptide(L)' 'TCGAEGRWDCEQNACLIEPDVIYAVNRGNYGWRAANYSQFYGMTLDEGIRYRLGTQRPSQDDHEHE' A
#
# COMPACT_ATOMS: atom_id res chain seq x y z
N THR A 1 -10.02 -8.93 15.44
CA THR A 1 -10.71 -9.93 16.31
C THR A 1 -11.44 -9.19 17.42
N CYS A 2 -12.45 -9.78 18.07
CA CYS A 2 -13.06 -9.16 19.25
C CYS A 2 -12.09 -9.33 20.43
N GLY A 3 -11.49 -8.23 20.90
CA GLY A 3 -10.57 -8.21 22.03
C GLY A 3 -11.29 -8.46 23.35
N ALA A 4 -10.52 -8.73 24.41
CA ALA A 4 -11.05 -9.09 25.73
C ALA A 4 -11.97 -8.03 26.36
N GLU A 5 -11.87 -6.77 25.93
CA GLU A 5 -12.71 -5.65 26.37
C GLU A 5 -13.96 -5.43 25.50
N GLY A 6 -14.28 -6.34 24.59
CA GLY A 6 -15.40 -6.20 23.66
C GLY A 6 -15.16 -5.16 22.55
N ARG A 7 -13.92 -4.68 22.42
CA ARG A 7 -13.49 -3.79 21.33
C ARG A 7 -12.96 -4.62 20.16
N TRP A 8 -13.31 -4.24 18.94
CA TRP A 8 -12.69 -4.80 17.75
C TRP A 8 -11.23 -4.34 17.67
N ASP A 9 -10.29 -5.28 17.75
CA ASP A 9 -8.92 -5.05 17.32
C ASP A 9 -8.86 -5.22 15.81
N CYS A 10 -8.85 -4.08 15.13
CA CYS A 10 -8.61 -4.00 13.70
C CYS A 10 -7.11 -4.09 13.43
N GLU A 11 -6.76 -4.74 12.32
CA GLU A 11 -5.40 -4.63 11.79
C GLU A 11 -5.11 -3.15 11.50
N GLN A 12 -4.00 -2.65 12.02
CA GLN A 12 -3.61 -1.24 11.83
C GLN A 12 -2.70 -1.07 10.62
N ASN A 13 -2.13 -2.15 10.11
CA ASN A 13 -1.22 -2.12 8.97
C ASN A 13 -1.99 -2.34 7.67
N ALA A 14 -1.83 -1.42 6.72
CA ALA A 14 -2.37 -1.60 5.38
C ALA A 14 -1.71 -2.81 4.70
N CYS A 15 -2.49 -3.59 3.95
CA CYS A 15 -1.98 -4.67 3.13
C CYS A 15 -1.22 -4.12 1.92
N LEU A 16 -0.13 -4.79 1.51
CA LEU A 16 0.60 -4.40 0.30
C LEU A 16 -0.22 -4.60 -0.98
N ILE A 17 -1.03 -5.68 -1.04
CA ILE A 17 -1.95 -5.94 -2.13
C ILE A 17 -3.38 -5.68 -1.65
N GLU A 18 -4.00 -4.63 -2.17
CA GLU A 18 -5.39 -4.28 -1.89
C GLU A 18 -6.21 -4.24 -3.20
N PRO A 19 -7.28 -5.06 -3.33
CA PRO A 19 -8.09 -5.12 -4.56
C PRO A 19 -8.69 -3.78 -4.97
N ASP A 20 -9.12 -2.97 -4.00
CA ASP A 20 -9.75 -1.67 -4.24
C ASP A 20 -8.76 -0.67 -4.82
N VAL A 21 -7.50 -0.69 -4.36
CA VAL A 21 -6.42 0.12 -4.93
C VAL A 21 -6.13 -0.32 -6.37
N ILE A 22 -6.03 -1.63 -6.63
CA ILE A 22 -5.81 -2.16 -7.98
C ILE A 22 -6.94 -1.69 -8.91
N TYR A 23 -8.19 -1.80 -8.46
CA TYR A 23 -9.35 -1.36 -9.21
C TYR A 23 -9.29 0.15 -9.47
N ALA A 24 -9.03 0.95 -8.44
CA ALA A 24 -8.97 2.40 -8.54
C ALA A 24 -7.90 2.88 -9.52
N VAL A 25 -6.68 2.33 -9.44
CA VAL A 25 -5.58 2.64 -10.36
C VAL A 25 -5.95 2.28 -11.80
N ASN A 26 -6.56 1.11 -12.01
CA ASN A 26 -6.93 0.63 -13.33
C ASN A 26 -8.07 1.39 -14.02
N ARG A 27 -8.73 2.32 -13.31
CA ARG A 27 -9.69 3.27 -13.90
C ARG A 27 -9.01 4.45 -14.61
N GLY A 28 -7.77 4.76 -14.26
CA GLY A 28 -7.00 5.80 -14.95
C GLY A 28 -6.31 5.27 -16.21
N ASN A 29 -5.90 6.18 -17.08
CA ASN A 29 -5.14 5.85 -18.28
C ASN A 29 -3.69 6.31 -18.14
N TYR A 30 -2.84 5.46 -17.55
CA TYR A 30 -1.45 5.79 -17.22
C TYR A 30 -0.41 5.08 -18.11
N GLY A 31 -0.86 4.35 -19.14
CA GLY A 31 0.02 3.51 -19.96
C GLY A 31 0.50 2.21 -19.29
N TRP A 32 0.11 1.99 -18.03
CA TRP A 32 0.32 0.75 -17.28
C TRP A 32 -0.93 0.39 -16.48
N ARG A 33 -0.99 -0.86 -16.00
CA ARG A 33 -2.10 -1.37 -15.19
C ARG A 33 -1.56 -2.02 -13.92
N ALA A 34 -2.26 -1.81 -12.81
CA ALA A 34 -2.00 -2.53 -11.58
C ALA A 34 -2.48 -3.98 -11.72
N ALA A 35 -1.70 -4.91 -11.17
CA ALA A 35 -2.00 -6.34 -11.19
C ALA A 35 -1.88 -6.93 -9.79
N ASN A 36 -2.45 -8.12 -9.63
CA ASN A 36 -2.38 -8.86 -8.39
C ASN A 36 -1.15 -9.76 -8.38
N TYR A 37 -0.28 -9.58 -7.38
CA TYR A 37 0.94 -10.35 -7.18
C TYR A 37 0.82 -11.19 -5.92
N SER A 38 0.40 -12.44 -6.05
CA SER A 38 0.14 -13.35 -4.92
C SER A 38 1.37 -13.57 -4.03
N GLN A 39 2.59 -13.46 -4.58
CA GLN A 39 3.83 -13.53 -3.81
C GLN A 39 3.97 -12.44 -2.73
N PHE A 40 3.14 -11.39 -2.78
CA PHE A 40 3.13 -10.26 -1.85
C PHE A 40 1.94 -10.32 -0.87
N TYR A 41 1.15 -11.39 -0.88
CA TYR A 41 0.07 -11.57 0.10
C TYR A 41 0.63 -11.81 1.50
N GLY A 42 -0.02 -11.19 2.49
CA GLY A 42 0.45 -11.22 3.88
C GLY A 42 1.60 -10.27 4.17
N MET A 43 2.15 -9.56 3.17
CA MET A 43 3.04 -8.42 3.41
C MET A 43 2.22 -7.17 3.71
N THR A 44 2.72 -6.38 4.64
CA THR A 44 2.23 -5.03 4.90
C THR A 44 2.77 -4.05 3.86
N LEU A 45 2.04 -2.97 3.62
CA LEU A 45 2.45 -1.88 2.74
C LEU A 45 3.82 -1.31 3.17
N ASP A 46 4.03 -1.17 4.47
CA ASP A 46 5.28 -0.68 5.06
C ASP A 46 6.47 -1.60 4.73
N GLU A 47 6.33 -2.92 4.89
CA GLU A 47 7.36 -3.88 4.49
C GLU A 47 7.64 -3.83 2.98
N GLY A 48 6.58 -3.69 2.18
CA GLY A 48 6.68 -3.53 0.74
C GLY A 48 7.50 -2.31 0.35
N ILE A 49 7.21 -1.16 0.93
CA ILE A 49 7.94 0.09 0.67
C ILE A 49 9.41 -0.04 1.09
N ARG A 50 9.69 -0.60 2.25
CA ARG A 50 11.07 -0.73 2.76
C ARG A 50 11.95 -1.66 1.93
N TYR A 51 11.41 -2.77 1.45
CA TYR A 51 12.25 -3.87 0.94
C TYR A 51 11.97 -4.29 -0.50
N ARG A 52 10.86 -3.88 -1.13
CA ARG A 52 10.39 -4.47 -2.40
C ARG A 52 10.00 -3.47 -3.47
N LEU A 53 9.33 -2.38 -3.12
CA LEU A 53 8.65 -1.51 -4.10
C LEU A 53 9.54 -0.46 -4.75
N GLY A 54 10.80 -0.31 -4.31
CA GLY A 54 11.86 0.33 -5.08
C GLY A 54 11.60 1.76 -5.56
N THR A 55 10.67 2.50 -4.96
CA THR A 55 10.52 3.93 -5.20
C THR A 55 11.34 4.67 -4.14
N GLN A 56 12.44 5.31 -4.58
CA GLN A 56 13.08 6.33 -3.75
C GLN A 56 12.00 7.35 -3.41
N ARG A 57 11.68 7.53 -2.12
CA ARG A 57 10.85 8.66 -1.70
C ARG A 57 11.55 9.93 -2.18
N PRO A 58 10.86 10.84 -2.89
CA PRO A 58 11.38 12.18 -3.10
C PRO A 58 11.78 12.76 -1.74
N SER A 59 12.98 13.32 -1.65
CA SER A 59 13.43 14.02 -0.45
C SER A 59 12.45 15.14 -0.12
N GLN A 60 12.27 15.44 1.17
CA GLN A 60 11.35 16.50 1.61
C GLN A 60 11.71 17.89 1.03
N ASP A 61 12.92 18.03 0.47
CA ASP A 61 13.43 19.24 -0.19
C ASP A 61 12.78 19.53 -1.55
N ASP A 62 12.01 18.61 -2.15
CA ASP A 62 11.30 18.87 -3.41
C ASP A 62 10.08 19.81 -3.24
N HIS A 63 9.71 20.17 -2.01
CA HIS A 63 8.68 21.18 -1.71
C HIS A 63 9.24 22.59 -1.47
N GLU A 64 10.54 22.84 -1.68
CA GLU A 64 11.14 24.18 -1.54
C GLU A 64 11.31 24.93 -2.88
N HIS A 65 10.71 24.45 -3.97
CA HIS A 65 10.64 25.16 -5.25
C HIS A 65 9.18 25.42 -5.67
N GLU A 66 8.47 26.24 -4.90
CA GLU A 66 7.34 27.03 -5.42
C GLU A 66 7.38 28.46 -4.86
#